data_AF-A0A3N9XIR3-F1
#
_entry.id   AF-A0A3N9XIR3-F1
#
_cell.length_a   1.000
_cell.length_b   1.000
_cell.length_c   1.000
_cell.angle_alpha   90.00
_cell.angle_beta   90.00
_cell.angle_gamma   90.00
#
_symmetry.space_group_name_H-M   'P 1'
#
loop_
_entity.id
_entity.type
_entity.pdbx_description
1 polymer ?
#
loop_
_entity_poly.entity_id
_entity_poly.type
_entity_poly.pdbx_seq_one_letter_code
_entity_poly.pdbx_strand_id
1 'polypeptide(L)'
;MLLDSDAESDVAYELCQVVGRAVLPYRSSGTFGTAFFFQGGDDPVGESLLTAADLVGGSGGELGLRSSVTEPVGVAPAVISEAEIVPGWARFPGDGVAVLPTAGLHRYAGDGGWRWRVQPVPAGIAAGPEVVARLGADAGSAFVLAHGVREDLSRPLEVAIERVVRDGDAVLITAELPPGYVGAPVFIVQAEPTGEVSPYCLGLVLPGVGGHPVATFDRIRAVLPATSGDV
;
A
#
# COMPACT_ATOMS: atom_id res chain seq x y z
N MET A 1 -6.83 2.79 -19.01
CA MET A 1 -7.33 1.70 -19.88
C MET A 1 -8.38 0.93 -19.11
N LEU A 2 -9.49 0.58 -19.75
CA LEU A 2 -10.57 -0.19 -19.16
C LEU A 2 -10.42 -1.63 -19.64
N LEU A 3 -10.33 -2.57 -18.71
CA LEU A 3 -10.20 -4.00 -18.98
C LEU A 3 -11.58 -4.66 -19.00
N ASP A 4 -11.70 -5.77 -19.72
CA ASP A 4 -12.87 -6.65 -19.57
C ASP A 4 -12.80 -7.42 -18.24
N SER A 5 -13.92 -8.01 -17.83
CA SER A 5 -14.06 -8.65 -16.51
C SER A 5 -13.12 -9.85 -16.31
N ASP A 6 -12.78 -10.57 -17.37
CA ASP A 6 -11.90 -11.74 -17.28
C ASP A 6 -10.47 -11.26 -17.06
N ALA A 7 -10.01 -10.27 -17.85
CA ALA A 7 -8.72 -9.64 -17.67
C ALA A 7 -8.57 -8.94 -16.31
N GLU A 8 -9.63 -8.30 -15.80
CA GLU A 8 -9.63 -7.72 -14.45
C GLU A 8 -9.45 -8.80 -13.38
N SER A 9 -10.12 -9.95 -13.51
CA SER A 9 -10.02 -11.05 -12.56
C SER A 9 -8.62 -11.69 -12.56
N ASP A 10 -8.02 -11.87 -13.74
CA ASP A 10 -6.68 -12.41 -13.89
C ASP A 10 -5.62 -11.49 -13.25
N VAL A 11 -5.72 -10.18 -13.50
CA VAL A 11 -4.82 -9.19 -12.88
C VAL A 11 -4.96 -9.18 -11.36
N ALA A 12 -6.19 -9.20 -10.84
CA ALA A 12 -6.45 -9.22 -9.41
C ALA A 12 -5.86 -10.47 -8.74
N TYR A 13 -5.96 -11.63 -9.40
CA TYR A 13 -5.37 -12.88 -8.94
C TYR A 13 -3.84 -12.80 -8.90
N GLU A 14 -3.21 -12.33 -9.97
CA GLU A 14 -1.75 -12.21 -10.05
C GLU A 14 -1.20 -11.20 -9.03
N LEU A 15 -1.86 -10.06 -8.83
CA LEU A 15 -1.48 -9.09 -7.80
C LEU A 15 -1.52 -9.73 -6.39
N CYS A 16 -2.55 -10.52 -6.09
CA CYS A 16 -2.61 -11.25 -4.83
C CYS A 16 -1.42 -12.22 -4.64
N GLN A 17 -0.95 -12.87 -5.71
CA GLN A 17 0.19 -13.79 -5.62
C GLN A 17 1.53 -13.07 -5.45
N VAL A 18 1.73 -11.96 -6.15
CA VAL A 18 3.02 -11.27 -6.21
C VAL A 18 3.22 -10.31 -5.05
N VAL A 19 2.20 -9.49 -4.74
CA VAL A 19 2.28 -8.42 -3.73
C VAL A 19 1.30 -8.62 -2.57
N GLY A 20 0.58 -9.75 -2.51
CA GLY A 20 -0.32 -10.07 -1.39
C GLY A 20 0.36 -10.08 -0.02
N ARG A 21 1.66 -10.39 0.04
CA ARG A 21 2.48 -10.33 1.26
C ARG A 21 3.15 -8.97 1.51
N ALA A 22 2.92 -7.98 0.63
CA ALA A 22 3.30 -6.60 0.89
C ALA A 22 2.36 -5.94 1.90
N VAL A 23 1.12 -6.43 2.02
CA VAL A 23 0.03 -5.69 2.64
C VAL A 23 -0.27 -6.20 4.05
N LEU A 24 -0.49 -5.28 5.00
CA LEU A 24 -0.83 -5.55 6.39
C LEU A 24 -2.09 -4.80 6.80
N PRO A 25 -2.99 -5.42 7.58
CA PRO A 25 -4.06 -4.69 8.23
C PRO A 25 -3.46 -3.73 9.27
N TYR A 26 -3.89 -2.47 9.22
CA TYR A 26 -3.58 -1.48 10.25
C TYR A 26 -4.90 -1.04 10.92
N ARG A 27 -4.81 -0.65 12.18
CA ARG A 27 -5.93 -0.02 12.90
C ARG A 27 -5.42 1.01 13.88
N SER A 28 -6.21 2.04 14.12
CA SER A 28 -5.94 3.06 15.13
C SER A 28 -7.25 3.67 15.62
N SER A 29 -7.42 3.83 16.93
CA SER A 29 -8.55 4.57 17.53
C SER A 29 -9.94 4.24 16.98
N GLY A 30 -10.20 2.97 16.61
CA GLY A 30 -11.48 2.51 16.05
C GLY A 30 -11.62 2.62 14.52
N THR A 31 -10.60 3.18 13.84
CA THR A 31 -10.51 3.23 12.38
C THR A 31 -9.72 2.03 11.86
N PHE A 32 -10.22 1.43 10.79
CA PHE A 32 -9.54 0.35 10.07
C PHE A 32 -8.90 0.88 8.80
N GLY A 33 -7.65 0.49 8.56
CA GLY A 33 -6.92 0.82 7.36
C GLY A 33 -5.96 -0.28 6.95
N THR A 34 -5.11 0.04 6.00
CA THR A 34 -4.12 -0.85 5.43
C THR A 34 -2.77 -0.14 5.39
N ALA A 35 -1.70 -0.89 5.63
CA ALA A 35 -0.33 -0.46 5.39
C ALA A 35 0.34 -1.44 4.42
N PHE A 36 1.35 -1.01 3.67
CA PHE A 36 2.06 -1.91 2.77
C PHE A 36 3.55 -1.62 2.68
N PHE A 37 4.34 -2.67 2.46
CA PHE A 37 5.78 -2.59 2.25
C PHE A 37 6.08 -2.09 0.85
N PHE A 38 6.96 -1.10 0.77
CA PHE A 38 7.54 -0.56 -0.45
C PHE A 38 9.06 -0.64 -0.37
N GLN A 39 9.67 -1.08 -1.48
CA GLN A 39 11.12 -1.17 -1.61
C GLN A 39 11.60 -0.13 -2.61
N GLY A 40 12.21 0.95 -2.11
CA GLY A 40 12.60 2.12 -2.89
C GLY A 40 13.86 1.97 -3.75
N GLY A 41 14.65 0.92 -3.54
CA GLY A 41 15.87 0.62 -4.30
C GLY A 41 16.32 -0.82 -4.08
N ASP A 42 17.49 -1.19 -4.58
CA ASP A 42 18.00 -2.57 -4.45
C ASP A 42 18.59 -2.88 -3.06
N ASP A 43 18.83 -1.86 -2.24
CA ASP A 43 19.33 -2.01 -0.87
C ASP A 43 18.17 -2.27 0.13
N PRO A 44 18.20 -3.34 0.95
CA PRO A 44 17.21 -3.57 2.01
C PRO A 44 17.06 -2.41 3.01
N VAL A 45 18.00 -1.47 3.09
CA VAL A 45 17.87 -0.23 3.88
C VAL A 45 16.79 0.71 3.31
N GLY A 46 16.43 0.57 2.03
CA GLY A 46 15.39 1.34 1.34
C GLY A 46 13.96 0.82 1.52
N GLU A 47 13.74 -0.19 2.37
CA GLU A 47 12.39 -0.71 2.66
C GLU A 47 11.64 0.23 3.63
N SER A 48 10.40 0.56 3.27
CA SER A 48 9.51 1.37 4.10
C SER A 48 8.12 0.76 4.13
N LEU A 49 7.44 0.88 5.27
CA LEU A 49 6.01 0.63 5.36
C LEU A 49 5.26 1.95 5.11
N LEU A 50 4.26 1.94 4.25
CA LEU A 50 3.49 3.11 3.84
C LEU A 50 2.02 2.96 4.24
N THR A 51 1.41 4.07 4.65
CA THR A 51 -0.04 4.15 4.89
C THR A 51 -0.53 5.61 4.77
N ALA A 52 -1.83 5.85 4.92
CA ALA A 52 -2.39 7.20 4.93
C ALA A 52 -2.03 7.94 6.24
N ALA A 53 -1.64 9.21 6.14
CA ALA A 53 -1.23 10.03 7.29
C ALA A 53 -2.32 10.22 8.36
N ASP A 54 -3.58 10.11 7.95
CA ASP A 54 -4.76 10.21 8.83
C ASP A 54 -4.97 8.96 9.70
N LEU A 55 -4.35 7.83 9.35
CA LEU A 55 -4.48 6.60 10.14
C LEU A 55 -3.53 6.61 11.36
N VAL A 56 -2.42 7.33 11.29
CA VAL A 56 -1.33 7.27 12.28
C VAL A 56 -1.30 8.51 13.20
N GLY A 57 -0.62 8.39 14.35
CA GLY A 57 -0.46 9.49 15.31
C GLY A 57 -1.62 9.63 16.32
N GLY A 58 -2.64 8.78 16.23
CA GLY A 58 -3.60 8.55 17.31
C GLY A 58 -3.06 7.57 18.36
N SER A 59 -3.74 7.44 19.49
CA SER A 59 -3.40 6.42 20.49
C SER A 59 -3.81 5.01 20.03
N GLY A 60 -2.97 4.02 20.31
CA GLY A 60 -3.32 2.60 20.11
C GLY A 60 -3.30 2.15 18.64
N GLY A 61 -2.36 2.68 17.85
CA GLY A 61 -2.08 2.13 16.53
C GLY A 61 -1.55 0.70 16.62
N GLU A 62 -2.00 -0.18 15.73
CA GLU A 62 -1.58 -1.57 15.69
C GLU A 62 -1.46 -2.08 14.25
N LEU A 63 -0.37 -2.81 13.99
CA LEU A 63 -0.16 -3.58 12.76
C LEU A 63 -0.55 -5.04 13.03
N GLY A 64 -1.57 -5.54 12.34
CA GLY A 64 -1.93 -6.95 12.42
C GLY A 64 -0.99 -7.81 11.58
N LEU A 65 -0.58 -8.95 12.12
CA LEU A 65 0.29 -9.91 11.45
C LEU A 65 -0.52 -11.12 10.99
N ARG A 66 -0.24 -11.55 9.76
CA ARG A 66 -0.77 -12.78 9.20
C ARG A 66 0.30 -13.86 9.25
N SER A 67 -0.10 -15.11 9.44
CA SER A 67 0.83 -16.24 9.41
C SER A 67 1.62 -16.34 8.09
N SER A 68 1.07 -15.84 6.99
CA SER A 68 1.72 -15.82 5.68
C SER A 68 2.89 -14.84 5.54
N VAL A 69 3.00 -13.85 6.44
CA VAL A 69 4.04 -12.80 6.40
C VAL A 69 5.10 -12.96 7.50
N THR A 70 5.04 -14.04 8.28
CA THR A 70 5.97 -14.31 9.40
C THR A 70 6.53 -15.72 9.33
N GLU A 71 7.75 -15.92 9.81
CA GLU A 71 8.37 -17.23 9.93
C GLU A 71 9.22 -17.35 11.21
N PRO A 72 9.11 -18.44 12.00
CA PRO A 72 8.21 -19.58 11.82
C PRO A 72 6.74 -19.22 12.08
N VAL A 73 5.83 -20.02 11.50
CA VAL A 73 4.39 -19.84 11.69
C VAL A 73 4.02 -20.05 13.15
N GLY A 74 3.26 -19.11 13.73
CA GLY A 74 2.74 -19.20 15.10
C GLY A 74 3.69 -18.69 16.19
N VAL A 75 4.89 -18.20 15.83
CA VAL A 75 5.84 -17.59 16.79
C VAL A 75 5.58 -16.09 16.95
N ALA A 76 5.30 -15.41 15.84
CA ALA A 76 5.02 -13.97 15.86
C ALA A 76 3.71 -13.64 16.61
N PRO A 77 3.62 -12.48 17.27
CA PRO A 77 2.37 -12.03 17.86
C PRO A 77 1.31 -11.78 16.77
N ALA A 78 0.03 -11.77 17.14
CA ALA A 78 -1.04 -11.46 16.20
C ALA A 78 -1.05 -9.98 15.77
N VAL A 79 -0.53 -9.09 16.63
CA VAL A 79 -0.44 -7.65 16.41
C VAL A 79 0.87 -7.11 16.95
N ILE A 80 1.40 -6.06 16.33
CA ILE A 80 2.49 -5.22 16.85
C ILE A 80 1.88 -3.86 17.21
N SER A 81 2.09 -3.39 18.44
CA SER A 81 1.66 -2.04 18.82
C SER A 81 2.59 -1.01 18.21
N GLU A 82 2.05 0.12 17.74
CA GLU A 82 2.84 1.25 17.25
C GLU A 82 3.86 1.75 18.29
N ALA A 83 3.55 1.62 19.58
CA ALA A 83 4.44 1.99 20.68
C ALA A 83 5.71 1.12 20.76
N GLU A 84 5.70 -0.08 20.18
CA GLU A 84 6.84 -0.99 20.14
C GLU A 84 7.77 -0.71 18.94
N ILE A 85 7.36 0.16 18.02
CA ILE A 85 8.06 0.43 16.77
C ILE A 85 8.92 1.69 16.89
N VAL A 86 10.24 1.56 16.73
CA VAL A 86 11.19 2.68 16.89
C VAL A 86 12.15 2.77 15.69
N PRO A 87 12.34 3.96 15.05
CA PRO A 87 11.54 5.18 15.23
C PRO A 87 10.17 4.96 14.58
N GLY A 88 9.07 5.30 15.25
CA GLY A 88 7.72 5.09 14.73
C GLY A 88 7.41 5.86 13.43
N TRP A 89 6.13 6.00 13.09
CA TRP A 89 5.70 6.64 11.84
C TRP A 89 6.16 8.10 11.74
N ALA A 90 6.80 8.44 10.62
CA ALA A 90 6.94 9.81 10.15
C ALA A 90 5.69 10.21 9.35
N ARG A 91 5.12 11.38 9.63
CA ARG A 91 3.87 11.86 9.03
C ARG A 91 4.12 13.01 8.08
N PHE A 92 3.53 12.93 6.89
CA PHE A 92 3.57 13.96 5.85
C PHE A 92 2.15 14.31 5.43
N PRO A 93 1.39 15.06 6.27
CA PRO A 93 -0.02 15.33 6.03
C PRO A 93 -0.26 16.17 4.76
N GLY A 94 0.70 16.99 4.33
CA GLY A 94 0.62 17.72 3.06
C GLY A 94 0.54 16.80 1.83
N ASP A 95 1.14 15.61 1.93
CA ASP A 95 1.14 14.59 0.88
C ASP A 95 0.13 13.46 1.16
N GLY A 96 -0.50 13.48 2.35
CA GLY A 96 -1.44 12.45 2.81
C GLY A 96 -0.77 11.13 3.23
N VAL A 97 0.56 11.09 3.36
CA VAL A 97 1.33 9.84 3.52
C VAL A 97 1.98 9.76 4.90
N ALA A 98 2.01 8.56 5.46
CA ALA A 98 2.88 8.21 6.57
C ALA A 98 3.87 7.12 6.15
N VAL A 99 5.10 7.28 6.62
CA VAL A 99 6.25 6.42 6.29
C VAL A 99 6.83 5.86 7.57
N LEU A 100 7.02 4.55 7.62
CA LEU A 100 7.69 3.87 8.71
C LEU A 100 8.92 3.12 8.18
N PRO A 101 10.14 3.53 8.55
CA PRO A 101 11.35 2.75 8.27
C PRO A 101 11.27 1.37 8.93
N THR A 102 11.53 0.30 8.17
CA THR A 102 11.26 -1.07 8.66
C THR A 102 12.39 -1.68 9.48
N ALA A 103 13.55 -1.03 9.58
CA ALA A 103 14.68 -1.53 10.38
C ALA A 103 14.30 -1.85 11.84
N GLY A 104 13.41 -1.04 12.44
CA GLY A 104 12.85 -1.31 13.77
C GLY A 104 11.96 -2.55 13.80
N LEU A 105 11.14 -2.76 12.77
CA LEU A 105 10.28 -3.95 12.63
C LEU A 105 11.08 -5.23 12.46
N HIS A 106 12.16 -5.20 11.68
CA HIS A 106 13.04 -6.36 11.50
C HIS A 106 13.80 -6.69 12.78
N ARG A 107 14.26 -5.68 13.52
CA ARG A 107 14.87 -5.89 14.85
C ARG A 107 13.87 -6.50 15.83
N TYR A 108 12.66 -5.93 15.92
CA TYR A 108 11.59 -6.44 16.79
C TYR A 108 11.28 -7.91 16.49
N ALA A 109 11.19 -8.28 15.21
CA ALA A 109 11.00 -9.66 14.80
C ALA A 109 12.15 -10.57 15.25
N GLY A 110 13.40 -10.14 15.02
CA GLY A 110 14.60 -10.88 15.41
C GLY A 110 14.69 -11.11 16.92
N ASP A 111 14.42 -10.08 17.72
CA ASP A 111 14.38 -10.18 19.19
C ASP A 111 13.27 -11.12 19.67
N GLY A 112 12.17 -11.21 18.92
CA GLY A 112 11.07 -12.14 19.14
C GLY A 112 11.30 -13.56 18.60
N GLY A 113 12.44 -13.84 17.96
CA GLY A 113 12.76 -15.16 17.42
C GLY A 113 12.00 -15.53 16.14
N TRP A 114 11.53 -14.54 15.38
CA TRP A 114 10.87 -14.73 14.08
C TRP A 114 11.40 -13.74 13.04
N ARG A 115 10.99 -13.88 11.78
CA ARG A 115 11.38 -12.99 10.69
C ARG A 115 10.19 -12.68 9.79
N TRP A 116 10.28 -11.56 9.09
CA TRP A 116 9.32 -11.18 8.06
C TRP A 116 9.50 -12.04 6.80
N ARG A 117 8.38 -12.42 6.19
CA ARG A 117 8.28 -13.10 4.90
C ARG A 117 7.42 -12.27 3.96
N VAL A 118 7.87 -11.05 3.71
CA VAL A 118 7.14 -10.05 2.93
C VAL A 118 7.56 -10.07 1.46
N GLN A 119 6.71 -9.53 0.59
CA GLN A 119 7.03 -9.25 -0.81
C GLN A 119 6.71 -7.79 -1.07
N PRO A 120 7.63 -6.86 -0.75
CA PRO A 120 7.39 -5.44 -0.90
C PRO A 120 7.04 -5.09 -2.35
N VAL A 121 6.25 -4.03 -2.53
CA VAL A 121 6.05 -3.40 -3.84
C VAL A 121 7.41 -2.85 -4.32
N PRO A 122 7.97 -3.33 -5.43
CA PRO A 122 9.28 -2.88 -5.89
C PRO A 122 9.21 -1.52 -6.58
N ALA A 123 10.29 -0.74 -6.48
CA ALA A 123 10.43 0.55 -7.16
C ALA A 123 10.16 0.48 -8.67
N GLY A 124 10.50 -0.65 -9.32
CA GLY A 124 10.32 -0.87 -10.75
C GLY A 124 8.87 -0.86 -11.23
N ILE A 125 7.88 -1.06 -10.34
CA ILE A 125 6.45 -0.95 -10.68
C ILE A 125 5.78 0.26 -10.00
N ALA A 126 6.51 1.04 -9.20
CA ALA A 126 5.97 2.27 -8.64
C ALA A 126 5.85 3.33 -9.75
N ALA A 127 4.63 3.82 -9.97
CA ALA A 127 4.30 4.73 -11.05
C ALA A 127 5.11 6.04 -10.94
N GLY A 128 5.88 6.34 -11.98
CA GLY A 128 6.51 7.64 -12.14
C GLY A 128 5.55 8.69 -12.71
N PRO A 129 5.97 9.97 -12.77
CA PRO A 129 5.17 11.07 -13.31
C PRO A 129 4.63 10.79 -14.72
N GLU A 130 5.41 10.11 -15.56
CA GLU A 130 5.03 9.71 -16.91
C GLU A 130 3.87 8.70 -16.93
N VAL A 131 3.82 7.75 -15.99
CA VAL A 131 2.71 6.79 -15.87
C VAL A 131 1.45 7.50 -15.40
N VAL A 132 1.59 8.41 -14.43
CA VAL A 132 0.48 9.24 -13.91
C VAL A 132 -0.02 10.21 -14.98
N ALA A 133 0.85 10.74 -15.83
CA ALA A 133 0.51 11.60 -16.98
C ALA A 133 -0.31 10.91 -18.06
N ARG A 134 -0.21 9.58 -18.18
CA ARG A 134 -1.02 8.80 -19.12
C ARG A 134 -2.45 8.54 -18.62
N LEU A 135 -2.74 8.80 -17.35
CA LEU A 135 -4.12 8.79 -16.87
C LEU A 135 -4.86 10.00 -17.44
N GLY A 136 -6.02 9.76 -18.04
CA GLY A 136 -6.91 10.80 -18.55
C GLY A 136 -8.14 10.99 -17.66
N ALA A 137 -9.05 11.84 -18.13
CA ALA A 137 -10.38 11.99 -17.54
C ALA A 137 -11.26 10.75 -17.76
N ASP A 138 -10.96 9.94 -18.77
CA ASP A 138 -11.64 8.67 -19.02
C ASP A 138 -11.25 7.64 -17.95
N ALA A 139 -12.27 6.96 -17.42
CA ALA A 139 -12.10 5.94 -16.39
C ALA A 139 -11.20 4.78 -16.85
N GLY A 140 -10.18 4.46 -16.05
CA GLY A 140 -9.39 3.24 -16.15
C GLY A 140 -9.72 2.24 -15.04
N SER A 141 -9.41 0.97 -15.27
CA SER A 141 -9.51 -0.06 -14.22
C SER A 141 -8.39 0.15 -13.19
N ALA A 142 -8.75 0.09 -11.91
CA ALA A 142 -7.84 0.16 -10.78
C ALA A 142 -8.09 -1.00 -9.81
N PHE A 143 -7.02 -1.51 -9.22
CA PHE A 143 -7.02 -2.66 -8.32
C PHE A 143 -6.51 -2.20 -6.97
N VAL A 144 -7.37 -2.21 -5.96
CA VAL A 144 -7.02 -1.79 -4.60
C VAL A 144 -6.87 -3.04 -3.75
N LEU A 145 -5.64 -3.34 -3.34
CA LEU A 145 -5.31 -4.53 -2.54
C LEU A 145 -5.28 -4.16 -1.06
N ALA A 146 -6.25 -4.63 -0.28
CA ALA A 146 -6.46 -4.18 1.09
C ALA A 146 -6.84 -5.31 2.04
N HIS A 147 -6.89 -4.97 3.31
CA HIS A 147 -7.56 -5.79 4.32
C HIS A 147 -8.93 -5.22 4.64
N GLY A 148 -9.97 -5.76 3.99
CA GLY A 148 -11.37 -5.41 4.25
C GLY A 148 -11.77 -5.70 5.70
N VAL A 149 -12.95 -5.23 6.09
CA VAL A 149 -13.53 -5.49 7.42
C VAL A 149 -14.84 -6.23 7.24
N ARG A 150 -14.90 -7.47 7.74
CA ARG A 150 -16.12 -8.29 7.77
C ARG A 150 -16.95 -8.00 9.03
N GLU A 151 -18.18 -8.49 9.07
CA GLU A 151 -19.10 -8.31 10.23
C GLU A 151 -18.55 -8.91 11.52
N ASP A 152 -17.78 -10.00 11.43
CA ASP A 152 -17.08 -10.64 12.55
C ASP A 152 -15.76 -9.95 12.91
N LEU A 153 -15.49 -8.78 12.33
CA LEU A 153 -14.26 -8.00 12.44
C LEU A 153 -13.01 -8.70 11.89
N SER A 154 -13.16 -9.82 11.18
CA SER A 154 -12.04 -10.43 10.46
C SER A 154 -11.53 -9.51 9.35
N ARG A 155 -10.23 -9.64 9.06
CA ARG A 155 -9.49 -8.77 8.13
C ARG A 155 -8.87 -9.59 6.98
N PRO A 156 -9.68 -10.24 6.12
CA PRO A 156 -9.16 -10.99 4.97
C PRO A 156 -8.43 -10.07 3.98
N LEU A 157 -7.49 -10.64 3.21
CA LEU A 157 -6.89 -9.94 2.07
C LEU A 157 -7.87 -9.97 0.91
N GLU A 158 -8.13 -8.82 0.31
CA GLU A 158 -9.11 -8.65 -0.76
C GLU A 158 -8.60 -7.66 -1.82
N VAL A 159 -9.16 -7.76 -3.03
CA VAL A 159 -8.95 -6.80 -4.11
C VAL A 159 -10.30 -6.20 -4.47
N ALA A 160 -10.41 -4.87 -4.41
CA ALA A 160 -11.50 -4.15 -5.06
C ALA A 160 -11.06 -3.73 -6.47
N ILE A 161 -11.93 -3.95 -7.46
CA ILE A 161 -11.69 -3.57 -8.85
C ILE A 161 -12.56 -2.35 -9.15
N GLU A 162 -11.96 -1.18 -9.04
CA GLU A 162 -12.65 0.10 -9.15
C GLU A 162 -12.27 0.88 -10.39
N ARG A 163 -12.84 2.07 -10.53
CA ARG A 163 -12.49 3.00 -11.59
C ARG A 163 -11.63 4.12 -11.05
N VAL A 164 -10.57 4.43 -11.78
CA VAL A 164 -9.67 5.56 -11.50
C VAL A 164 -9.75 6.57 -12.63
N VAL A 165 -9.74 7.85 -12.27
CA VAL A 165 -9.65 8.98 -13.20
C VAL A 165 -8.55 9.92 -12.75
N ARG A 166 -8.04 10.71 -13.69
CA ARG A 166 -7.26 11.90 -13.38
C ARG A 166 -8.10 13.15 -13.65
N ASP A 167 -8.32 13.95 -12.61
CA ASP A 167 -8.98 15.25 -12.67
C ASP A 167 -7.97 16.36 -12.33
N GLY A 168 -7.48 17.05 -13.36
CA GLY A 168 -6.35 17.97 -13.23
C GLY A 168 -5.09 17.28 -12.71
N ASP A 169 -4.63 17.68 -11.52
CA ASP A 169 -3.48 17.08 -10.83
C ASP A 169 -3.88 16.04 -9.77
N ALA A 170 -5.18 15.78 -9.61
CA ALA A 170 -5.69 14.78 -8.68
C ALA A 170 -5.92 13.45 -9.40
N VAL A 171 -5.54 12.36 -8.73
CA VAL A 171 -5.93 11.00 -9.11
C VAL A 171 -6.98 10.53 -8.12
N LEU A 172 -8.10 10.03 -8.63
CA LEU A 172 -9.28 9.71 -7.84
C LEU A 172 -9.78 8.32 -8.19
N ILE A 173 -10.05 7.50 -7.17
CA ILE A 173 -10.97 6.38 -7.27
C ILE A 173 -12.38 6.94 -7.13
N THR A 174 -13.24 6.71 -8.12
CA THR A 174 -14.55 7.40 -8.22
C THR A 174 -15.64 6.75 -7.38
N ALA A 175 -15.36 5.62 -6.76
CA ALA A 175 -16.30 4.88 -5.92
C ALA A 175 -15.94 5.01 -4.44
N GLU A 176 -16.93 4.82 -3.58
CA GLU A 176 -16.71 4.56 -2.16
C GLU A 176 -16.05 3.20 -1.97
N LEU A 177 -15.02 3.15 -1.12
CA LEU A 177 -14.33 1.90 -0.79
C LEU A 177 -14.81 1.35 0.56
N PRO A 178 -14.83 0.02 0.75
CA PRO A 178 -15.18 -0.58 2.02
C PRO A 178 -14.24 -0.15 3.17
N PRO A 179 -14.69 -0.24 4.43
CA PRO A 179 -13.81 -0.04 5.58
C PRO A 179 -12.55 -0.93 5.50
N GLY A 180 -11.40 -0.36 5.87
CA GLY A 180 -10.09 -1.03 5.80
C GLY A 180 -9.26 -0.72 4.56
N TYR A 181 -9.83 -0.08 3.54
CA TYR A 181 -9.14 0.21 2.27
C TYR A 181 -8.29 1.49 2.30
N VAL A 182 -8.52 2.42 3.23
CA VAL A 182 -7.66 3.60 3.38
C VAL A 182 -6.23 3.16 3.70
N GLY A 183 -5.25 3.75 3.01
CA GLY A 183 -3.84 3.39 3.08
C GLY A 183 -3.42 2.21 2.21
N ALA A 184 -4.36 1.53 1.53
CA ALA A 184 -4.05 0.43 0.63
C ALA A 184 -3.33 0.89 -0.64
N PRO A 185 -2.41 0.07 -1.20
CA PRO A 185 -1.82 0.32 -2.50
C PRO A 185 -2.86 0.21 -3.63
N VAL A 186 -2.76 1.12 -4.59
CA VAL A 186 -3.63 1.18 -5.78
C VAL A 186 -2.80 0.81 -6.99
N PHE A 187 -3.21 -0.24 -7.71
CA PHE A 187 -2.57 -0.67 -8.94
C PHE A 187 -3.41 -0.35 -10.15
N ILE A 188 -2.76 -0.10 -11.27
CA ILE A 188 -3.38 0.00 -12.59
C ILE A 188 -2.60 -0.86 -13.58
N VAL A 189 -3.20 -1.04 -14.74
CA VAL A 189 -2.57 -1.69 -15.87
C VAL A 189 -2.52 -0.69 -17.03
N GLN A 190 -1.34 -0.50 -17.60
CA GLN A 190 -1.16 0.39 -18.75
C GLN A 190 -0.37 -0.30 -19.86
N ALA A 191 -0.65 0.10 -21.09
CA ALA A 191 0.15 -0.26 -22.25
C ALA A 191 1.44 0.57 -22.27
N GLU A 192 2.55 -0.12 -22.47
CA GLU A 192 3.86 0.45 -22.73
C GLU A 192 3.98 0.89 -24.19
N PRO A 193 4.94 1.77 -24.53
CA PRO A 193 5.24 2.14 -25.91
C PRO A 193 5.57 0.93 -26.81
N THR A 194 6.04 -0.18 -26.22
CA THR A 194 6.31 -1.45 -26.91
C THR A 194 5.05 -2.24 -27.26
N GLY A 195 3.89 -1.83 -26.75
CA GLY A 195 2.61 -2.55 -26.86
C GLY A 195 2.41 -3.62 -25.79
N GLU A 196 3.43 -3.89 -24.96
CA GLU A 196 3.29 -4.75 -23.78
C GLU A 196 2.44 -4.07 -22.70
N VAL A 197 1.86 -4.86 -21.82
CA VAL A 197 0.98 -4.35 -20.76
C VAL A 197 1.65 -4.60 -19.42
N SER A 198 1.83 -3.55 -18.62
CA SER A 198 2.54 -3.61 -17.35
C SER A 198 1.69 -3.11 -16.17
N PRO A 199 1.78 -3.76 -15.00
CA PRO A 199 1.15 -3.27 -13.79
C PRO A 199 1.98 -2.14 -13.18
N TYR A 200 1.30 -1.12 -12.68
CA TYR A 200 1.90 -0.01 -11.96
C TYR A 200 1.17 0.24 -10.65
N CYS A 201 1.91 0.36 -9.55
CA CYS A 201 1.39 0.87 -8.30
C CYS A 201 1.34 2.40 -8.39
N LEU A 202 0.14 2.97 -8.48
CA LEU A 202 -0.07 4.41 -8.53
C LEU A 202 0.33 5.10 -7.24
N GLY A 203 0.12 4.45 -6.10
CA GLY A 203 0.25 5.10 -4.81
C GLY A 203 -0.65 4.44 -3.76
N LEU A 204 -1.17 5.25 -2.83
CA LEU A 204 -2.06 4.75 -1.77
C LEU A 204 -3.39 5.52 -1.68
N VAL A 205 -4.42 4.81 -1.21
CA VAL A 205 -5.76 5.37 -0.99
C VAL A 205 -5.75 6.36 0.17
N LEU A 206 -6.25 7.57 -0.06
CA LEU A 206 -6.53 8.58 0.95
C LEU A 206 -8.01 8.56 1.38
N PRO A 207 -8.33 9.05 2.58
CA PRO A 207 -9.74 9.24 2.96
C PRO A 207 -10.44 10.21 2.01
N GLY A 208 -11.72 9.97 1.75
CA GLY A 208 -12.55 10.78 0.87
C GLY A 208 -14.03 10.50 1.09
N VAL A 209 -14.89 11.27 0.41
CA VAL A 209 -16.37 11.16 0.46
C VAL A 209 -16.88 11.22 -0.97
N GLY A 210 -17.67 10.22 -1.37
CA GLY A 210 -18.14 9.98 -2.73
C GLY A 210 -17.06 9.48 -3.69
N GLY A 211 -15.86 9.16 -3.18
CA GLY A 211 -14.66 8.83 -3.92
C GLY A 211 -13.41 9.06 -3.08
N HIS A 212 -12.30 8.45 -3.48
CA HIS A 212 -11.05 8.48 -2.73
C HIS A 212 -9.89 9.07 -3.54
N PRO A 213 -9.22 10.13 -3.05
CA PRO A 213 -7.97 10.56 -3.64
C PRO A 213 -6.88 9.49 -3.51
N VAL A 214 -5.93 9.51 -4.43
CA VAL A 214 -4.74 8.67 -4.39
C VAL A 214 -3.52 9.57 -4.15
N ALA A 215 -2.77 9.31 -3.08
CA ALA A 215 -1.44 9.86 -2.90
C ALA A 215 -0.49 9.13 -3.85
N THR A 216 -0.14 9.75 -4.96
CA THR A 216 0.62 9.12 -6.05
C THR A 216 2.10 8.94 -5.71
N PHE A 217 2.76 7.95 -6.32
CA PHE A 217 4.13 7.59 -5.99
C PHE A 217 5.18 8.65 -6.31
N ASP A 218 4.93 9.51 -7.29
CA ASP A 218 5.74 10.71 -7.53
C ASP A 218 5.73 11.66 -6.33
N ARG A 219 4.62 11.78 -5.60
CA ARG A 219 4.54 12.52 -4.33
C ARG A 219 5.15 11.74 -3.17
N ILE A 220 4.85 10.44 -3.06
CA ILE A 220 5.42 9.57 -2.00
C ILE A 220 6.95 9.60 -2.05
N ARG A 221 7.55 9.50 -3.24
CA ARG A 221 9.02 9.53 -3.41
C ARG A 221 9.66 10.80 -2.87
N ALA A 222 8.97 11.94 -2.90
CA ALA A 222 9.50 13.20 -2.39
C ALA A 222 9.64 13.22 -0.85
N VAL A 223 8.93 12.33 -0.14
CA VAL A 223 8.95 12.26 1.33
C VAL A 223 9.68 11.04 1.88
N LEU A 224 10.11 10.13 1.00
CA LEU A 224 10.92 8.99 1.42
C LEU A 224 12.32 9.46 1.86
N PRO A 225 12.92 8.82 2.88
CA PRO A 225 14.31 9.07 3.22
C PRO A 225 15.19 8.88 1.99
N ALA A 226 16.15 9.76 1.76
CA ALA A 226 17.11 9.60 0.68
C ALA A 226 17.83 8.26 0.83
N THR A 227 17.74 7.40 -0.19
CA THR A 227 18.53 6.18 -0.24
C THR A 227 20.00 6.58 -0.34
N SER A 228 20.87 6.02 0.50
CA SER A 228 22.31 6.23 0.42
C SER A 228 22.82 5.69 -0.92
N GLY A 229 22.86 6.54 -1.94
CA GLY A 229 23.19 6.16 -3.32
C GLY A 229 23.07 7.30 -4.34
N ASP A 230 22.29 8.34 -4.04
CA ASP A 230 22.16 9.53 -4.90
C ASP A 230 23.02 10.71 -4.39
N VAL A 231 24.36 10.52 -4.40
CA VAL A 231 25.35 11.62 -4.37
C VAL A 231 26.41 11.39 -5.44
#